data_AF-A0A382UNG3-F1
#
_entry.id   AF-A0A382UNG3-F1
#
_cell.length_a   1.000
_cell.length_b   1.000
_cell.length_c   1.000
_cell.angle_alpha   90.00
_cell.angle_beta   90.00
_cell.angle_gamma   90.00
#
_symmetry.space_group_name_H-M   'P 1'
#
loop_
_entity.id
_entity.type
_entity.pdbx_description
1 polymer ?
#
loop_
_entity_poly.entity_id
_entity_poly.type
_entity_poly.pdbx_seq_one_letter_code
_entity_poly.pdbx_strand_id
1 'polypeptide(L)'
;MTMGMSIEDQDLQKEVYCGAQNIYHESRGEPNLGQVAVAHVVRNRISSEHYPDSVCSVIWEPAQFSWTKDGKSDHPDMVNKINRDAFIKSVWLHLMANDNVDITGGATHYYAHDKVYPDWAKKMVVTTVIGNHTFGYIPNGK
;
A
#
# COMPACT_ATOMS: atom_id res chain seq x y z
N MET A 1 7.79 15.61 29.01
CA MET A 1 6.53 16.26 28.64
C MET A 1 5.97 15.46 27.48
N THR A 2 5.27 14.36 27.77
CA THR A 2 4.62 13.54 26.75
C THR A 2 3.45 14.36 26.22
N MET A 3 3.48 14.76 24.95
CA MET A 3 2.31 15.38 24.32
C MET A 3 1.15 14.39 24.44
N GLY A 4 0.03 14.85 25.01
CA GLY A 4 -1.08 14.03 25.49
C GLY A 4 -1.93 13.38 24.40
N MET A 5 -1.39 12.39 23.70
CA MET A 5 -2.14 11.48 22.83
C MET A 5 -2.42 10.16 23.55
N SER A 6 -3.63 9.60 23.37
CA SER A 6 -3.95 8.27 23.90
C SER A 6 -3.10 7.18 23.22
N ILE A 7 -3.05 5.97 23.79
CA ILE A 7 -2.38 4.83 23.15
C ILE A 7 -3.04 4.51 21.80
N GLU A 8 -4.37 4.57 21.76
CA GLU A 8 -5.17 4.35 20.54
C GLU A 8 -4.80 5.34 19.43
N ASP A 9 -4.65 6.62 19.76
CA ASP A 9 -4.23 7.65 18.79
C ASP A 9 -2.79 7.41 18.30
N GLN A 10 -1.90 6.95 19.17
CA GLN A 10 -0.52 6.63 18.80
C GLN A 10 -0.46 5.43 17.87
N ASP A 11 -1.27 4.40 18.11
CA ASP A 11 -1.32 3.22 17.26
C ASP A 11 -1.96 3.55 15.90
N LEU A 12 -3.05 4.32 15.88
CA LEU A 12 -3.61 4.85 14.63
C LEU A 12 -2.58 5.65 13.83
N GLN A 13 -1.79 6.50 14.49
CA GLN A 13 -0.74 7.26 13.82
C GLN A 13 0.32 6.36 13.17
N LYS A 14 0.68 5.24 13.80
CA LYS A 14 1.62 4.25 13.24
C LYS A 14 1.02 3.56 12.01
N GLU A 15 -0.22 3.10 12.10
CA GLU A 15 -0.91 2.43 10.98
C GLU A 15 -1.01 3.35 9.75
N VAL A 16 -1.39 4.63 9.97
CA VAL A 16 -1.43 5.65 8.92
C VAL A 16 -0.05 5.89 8.32
N TYR A 17 1.00 5.94 9.15
CA TYR A 17 2.36 6.13 8.67
C TYR A 17 2.84 4.97 7.79
N CYS A 18 2.64 3.72 8.23
CA CYS A 18 2.96 2.54 7.42
C CYS A 18 2.21 2.60 6.08
N GLY A 19 0.89 2.82 6.11
CA GLY A 19 0.06 2.92 4.91
C GLY A 19 0.57 3.97 3.93
N ALA A 20 0.92 5.16 4.43
CA ALA A 20 1.48 6.24 3.63
C ALA A 20 2.86 5.91 3.05
N GLN A 21 3.75 5.26 3.81
CA GLN A 21 5.05 4.80 3.31
C GLN A 21 4.87 3.85 2.14
N ASN A 22 3.94 2.90 2.26
CA ASN A 22 3.70 1.94 1.21
C ASN A 22 3.20 2.60 -0.08
N ILE A 23 2.18 3.45 0.00
CA ILE A 23 1.68 4.21 -1.15
C ILE A 23 2.79 5.03 -1.80
N TYR A 24 3.58 5.72 -0.98
CA TYR A 24 4.69 6.56 -1.45
C TYR A 24 5.72 5.75 -2.24
N HIS A 25 6.20 4.64 -1.69
CA HIS A 25 7.24 3.84 -2.35
C HIS A 25 6.73 3.07 -3.55
N GLU A 26 5.53 2.48 -3.45
CA GLU A 26 4.99 1.61 -4.50
C GLU A 26 4.33 2.38 -5.64
N SER A 27 3.86 3.61 -5.39
CA SER A 27 2.94 4.27 -6.34
C SER A 27 3.01 5.80 -6.41
N ARG A 28 3.99 6.49 -5.80
CA ARG A 28 4.07 7.98 -5.89
C ARG A 28 4.08 8.55 -7.31
N GLY A 29 4.53 7.76 -8.29
CA GLY A 29 4.54 8.11 -9.72
C GLY A 29 3.26 7.77 -10.48
N GLU A 30 2.33 7.04 -9.87
CA GLU A 30 1.07 6.63 -10.46
C GLU A 30 -0.01 7.73 -10.36
N PRO A 31 -1.06 7.69 -11.21
CA PRO A 31 -2.26 8.50 -11.00
C PRO A 31 -2.82 8.33 -9.59
N ASN A 32 -3.56 9.33 -9.08
CA ASN A 32 -4.11 9.25 -7.72
C ASN A 32 -4.99 8.01 -7.51
N LEU A 33 -5.73 7.56 -8.54
CA LEU A 33 -6.49 6.31 -8.48
C LEU A 33 -5.59 5.08 -8.31
N GLY A 34 -4.41 5.03 -8.93
CA GLY A 34 -3.46 3.93 -8.76
C GLY A 34 -2.89 3.88 -7.34
N GLN A 35 -2.63 5.03 -6.73
CA GLN A 35 -2.19 5.14 -5.34
C GLN A 35 -3.29 4.70 -4.35
N VAL A 36 -4.56 5.08 -4.60
CA VAL A 36 -5.70 4.60 -3.81
C VAL A 36 -5.89 3.09 -3.97
N ALA A 37 -5.73 2.56 -5.19
CA ALA A 37 -5.82 1.13 -5.45
C ALA A 37 -4.78 0.31 -4.67
N VAL A 38 -3.54 0.81 -4.51
CA VAL A 38 -2.53 0.17 -3.63
C VAL A 38 -2.99 0.14 -2.17
N ALA A 39 -3.64 1.22 -1.69
CA ALA A 39 -4.21 1.24 -0.35
C ALA A 39 -5.36 0.23 -0.18
N HIS A 40 -6.22 0.10 -1.19
CA HIS A 40 -7.30 -0.89 -1.20
C HIS A 40 -6.77 -2.33 -1.19
N VAL A 41 -5.66 -2.62 -1.87
CA VAL A 41 -5.02 -3.94 -1.77
C VAL A 41 -4.62 -4.26 -0.33
N VAL A 42 -4.05 -3.31 0.42
CA VAL A 42 -3.71 -3.50 1.83
C VAL A 42 -4.96 -3.75 2.67
N ARG A 43 -6.02 -2.97 2.47
CA ARG A 43 -7.31 -3.17 3.14
C ARG A 43 -7.95 -4.53 2.84
N ASN A 44 -7.86 -4.99 1.59
CA ASN A 44 -8.35 -6.29 1.17
C ASN A 44 -7.56 -7.43 1.81
N ARG A 45 -6.24 -7.26 1.99
CA ARG A 45 -5.40 -8.21 2.73
C ARG A 45 -5.81 -8.29 4.20
N ILE A 46 -5.99 -7.16 4.87
CA ILE A 46 -6.47 -7.12 6.27
C ILE A 46 -7.82 -7.84 6.43
N SER A 47 -8.68 -7.76 5.42
CA SER A 47 -10.00 -8.41 5.42
C SER A 47 -9.96 -9.91 5.07
N SER A 48 -8.78 -10.47 4.80
CA SER A 48 -8.60 -11.85 4.36
C SER A 48 -7.85 -12.67 5.40
N GLU A 49 -8.31 -13.91 5.63
CA GLU A 49 -7.69 -14.86 6.56
C GLU A 49 -6.27 -15.29 6.14
N HIS A 50 -5.84 -14.96 4.92
CA HIS A 50 -4.52 -15.31 4.39
C HIS A 50 -3.41 -14.30 4.73
N TYR A 51 -3.75 -13.16 5.32
CA TYR A 51 -2.80 -12.09 5.63
C TYR A 51 -2.94 -11.61 7.09
N PRO A 52 -1.94 -10.86 7.59
CA PRO A 52 -2.07 -10.18 8.88
C PRO A 52 -3.23 -9.18 8.93
N ASP A 53 -3.67 -8.85 10.14
CA ASP A 53 -4.89 -8.10 10.45
C ASP A 53 -4.67 -6.59 10.71
N SER A 54 -3.47 -6.06 10.43
CA SER A 54 -3.16 -4.63 10.54
C SER A 54 -2.40 -4.10 9.31
N VAL A 55 -2.46 -2.78 9.08
CA VAL A 55 -1.79 -2.10 7.96
C VAL A 55 -0.28 -2.28 8.08
N CYS A 56 0.27 -2.01 9.26
CA CYS A 56 1.71 -2.19 9.49
C CYS A 56 2.12 -3.66 9.34
N SER A 57 1.37 -4.62 9.91
CA SER A 57 1.75 -6.04 9.80
C SER A 57 1.68 -6.56 8.35
N VAL A 58 0.73 -6.09 7.54
CA VAL A 58 0.68 -6.41 6.10
C VAL A 58 1.87 -5.81 5.35
N ILE A 59 2.24 -4.57 5.67
CA ILE A 59 3.32 -3.85 4.98
C ILE A 59 4.70 -4.42 5.31
N TRP A 60 4.91 -4.75 6.58
CA TRP A 60 6.18 -5.30 7.06
C TRP A 60 6.29 -6.81 6.93
N GLU A 61 5.31 -7.45 6.29
CA GLU A 61 5.38 -8.86 6.00
C GLU A 61 6.60 -9.17 5.09
N PRO A 62 7.42 -10.18 5.42
CA PRO A 62 8.72 -10.34 4.76
C PRO A 62 8.63 -10.45 3.23
N ALA A 63 9.36 -9.57 2.53
CA ALA A 63 9.46 -9.52 1.05
C ALA A 63 8.16 -9.15 0.33
N GLN A 64 7.13 -8.70 1.04
CA GLN A 64 5.85 -8.46 0.38
C GLN A 64 5.80 -7.18 -0.46
N PHE A 65 6.62 -6.19 -0.10
CA PHE A 65 6.80 -4.97 -0.86
C PHE A 65 8.27 -4.78 -1.21
N SER A 66 8.53 -4.27 -2.40
CA SER A 66 9.88 -4.26 -2.97
C SER A 66 10.86 -3.41 -2.15
N TRP A 67 10.35 -2.31 -1.58
CA TRP A 67 11.14 -1.33 -0.83
C TRP A 67 11.57 -1.84 0.54
N THR A 68 10.86 -2.77 1.19
CA THR A 68 11.21 -3.25 2.54
C THR A 68 12.48 -4.11 2.60
N LYS A 69 13.08 -4.43 1.43
CA LYS A 69 14.30 -5.24 1.32
C LYS A 69 15.34 -4.66 0.36
N ASP A 70 15.15 -3.46 -0.16
CA ASP A 70 16.04 -2.90 -1.19
C ASP A 70 17.34 -2.28 -0.61
N GLY A 71 17.46 -2.24 0.72
CA GLY A 71 18.61 -1.70 1.44
C GLY A 71 18.70 -0.17 1.45
N LYS A 72 17.66 0.53 0.98
CA LYS A 72 17.56 2.00 1.01
C LYS A 72 16.79 2.46 2.25
N SER A 73 16.68 3.77 2.41
CA SER A 73 15.88 4.36 3.47
C SER A 73 14.39 4.11 3.25
N ASP A 74 13.74 3.49 4.23
CA ASP A 74 12.28 3.34 4.32
C ASP A 74 11.58 4.68 4.58
N HIS A 75 12.31 5.67 5.11
CA HIS A 75 11.79 6.99 5.40
C HIS A 75 11.82 7.89 4.16
N PRO A 76 10.69 8.52 3.81
CA PRO A 76 10.65 9.56 2.78
C PRO A 76 11.59 10.73 3.12
N ASP A 77 12.27 11.24 2.10
CA ASP A 77 13.06 12.47 2.23
C ASP A 77 12.15 13.69 2.37
N MET A 78 12.11 14.25 3.57
CA MET A 78 11.26 15.40 3.90
C MET A 78 11.91 16.75 3.58
N VAL A 79 13.22 16.77 3.26
CA VAL A 79 13.96 17.98 2.89
C VAL A 79 13.60 18.36 1.46
N ASN A 80 13.63 17.40 0.54
CA ASN A 80 13.22 17.62 -0.84
C ASN A 80 11.71 17.87 -0.94
N LYS A 81 11.33 19.02 -1.51
CA LYS A 81 9.92 19.43 -1.64
C LYS A 81 9.06 18.41 -2.39
N ILE A 82 9.57 17.84 -3.48
CA ILE A 82 8.80 16.90 -4.32
C ILE A 82 8.53 15.62 -3.52
N ASN A 83 9.54 15.08 -2.84
CA ASN A 83 9.41 13.90 -1.99
C ASN A 83 8.47 14.16 -0.81
N ARG A 84 8.62 15.31 -0.13
CA ARG A 84 7.73 15.72 0.97
C ARG A 84 6.28 15.83 0.52
N ASP A 85 6.01 16.51 -0.58
CA ASP A 85 4.65 16.71 -1.10
C ASP A 85 4.03 15.35 -1.52
N ALA A 86 4.81 14.47 -2.14
CA ALA A 86 4.36 13.13 -2.49
C ALA A 86 4.04 12.28 -1.24
N PHE A 87 4.81 12.41 -0.16
CA PHE A 87 4.51 11.71 1.08
C PHE A 87 3.26 12.26 1.76
N ILE A 88 3.10 13.60 1.86
CA ILE A 88 1.89 14.23 2.40
C ILE A 88 0.65 13.80 1.60
N LYS A 89 0.75 13.76 0.26
CA LYS A 89 -0.30 13.22 -0.61
C LYS A 89 -0.62 11.76 -0.28
N SER A 90 0.40 10.95 -0.04
CA SER A 90 0.23 9.52 0.30
C SER A 90 -0.52 9.34 1.62
N VAL A 91 -0.27 10.19 2.63
CA VAL A 91 -1.05 10.23 3.88
C VAL A 91 -2.52 10.52 3.60
N TRP A 92 -2.80 11.56 2.80
CA TRP A 92 -4.19 11.92 2.47
C TRP A 92 -4.91 10.81 1.70
N LEU A 93 -4.24 10.21 0.71
CA LEU A 93 -4.82 9.13 -0.09
C LEU A 93 -5.07 7.86 0.74
N HIS A 94 -4.19 7.53 1.68
CA HIS A 94 -4.41 6.41 2.60
C HIS A 94 -5.68 6.61 3.43
N LEU A 95 -5.83 7.79 4.04
CA LEU A 95 -7.01 8.12 4.85
C LEU A 95 -8.29 8.05 4.00
N MET A 96 -8.28 8.63 2.80
CA MET A 96 -9.41 8.57 1.88
C MET A 96 -9.77 7.14 1.42
N ALA A 97 -8.79 6.25 1.29
CA ALA A 97 -9.04 4.89 0.85
C ALA A 97 -9.85 4.07 1.86
N ASN A 98 -9.74 4.38 3.15
CA ASN A 98 -10.48 3.70 4.22
C ASN A 98 -11.99 3.95 4.13
N ASP A 99 -12.40 5.14 3.69
CA ASP A 99 -13.81 5.55 3.63
C ASP A 99 -14.47 5.28 2.25
N ASN A 100 -13.68 4.87 1.26
CA ASN A 100 -14.15 4.70 -0.11
C ASN A 100 -14.47 3.25 -0.48
N VAL A 101 -15.29 3.09 -1.53
CA VAL A 101 -15.54 1.79 -2.18
C VAL A 101 -14.25 1.28 -2.80
N ASP A 102 -13.98 -0.03 -2.66
CA ASP A 102 -12.84 -0.68 -3.29
C ASP A 102 -12.94 -0.59 -4.83
N ILE A 103 -11.96 0.07 -5.45
CA ILE A 103 -11.89 0.24 -6.92
C ILE A 103 -11.11 -0.87 -7.61
N THR A 104 -10.57 -1.83 -6.86
CA THR A 104 -9.73 -2.91 -7.37
C THR A 104 -10.50 -4.20 -7.63
N GLY A 105 -11.76 -4.29 -7.20
CA GLY A 105 -12.57 -5.50 -7.35
C GLY A 105 -12.09 -6.65 -6.46
N GLY A 106 -11.64 -6.36 -5.23
CA GLY A 106 -11.18 -7.36 -4.27
C GLY A 106 -9.72 -7.79 -4.48
N ALA A 107 -8.89 -6.98 -5.14
CA ALA A 107 -7.52 -7.36 -5.42
C ALA A 107 -6.69 -7.49 -4.12
N THR A 108 -5.88 -8.53 -4.04
CA THR A 108 -4.88 -8.74 -2.98
C THR A 108 -3.45 -8.69 -3.52
N HIS A 109 -3.30 -8.57 -4.85
CA HIS A 109 -2.03 -8.55 -5.56
C HIS A 109 -2.04 -7.47 -6.62
N TYR A 110 -0.85 -6.95 -6.91
CA TYR A 110 -0.62 -6.10 -8.06
C TYR A 110 0.83 -6.20 -8.52
N TYR A 111 1.08 -5.82 -9.77
CA TYR A 111 2.43 -5.65 -10.31
C TYR A 111 2.45 -4.53 -11.34
N ALA A 112 3.60 -3.89 -11.50
CA ALA A 112 3.81 -2.89 -12.54
C ALA A 112 4.09 -3.58 -13.89
N HIS A 113 3.10 -3.59 -14.78
CA HIS A 113 3.14 -4.42 -16.00
C HIS A 113 4.17 -3.94 -17.04
N ASP A 114 4.58 -2.67 -17.00
CA ASP A 114 5.68 -2.18 -17.83
C ASP A 114 7.07 -2.54 -17.28
N LYS A 115 7.15 -3.00 -16.02
CA LYS A 115 8.43 -3.27 -15.34
C LYS A 115 8.71 -4.76 -15.17
N VAL A 116 7.71 -5.54 -14.79
CA VAL A 116 7.88 -6.93 -14.37
C VAL A 116 6.67 -7.78 -14.75
N TYR A 117 6.89 -9.08 -14.92
CA TYR A 117 5.82 -10.07 -14.98
C TYR A 117 6.18 -11.28 -14.09
N PRO A 118 5.79 -11.25 -12.80
CA PRO A 118 6.24 -12.25 -11.83
C PRO A 118 5.51 -13.58 -12.04
N ASP A 119 6.15 -14.70 -11.66
CA ASP A 119 5.59 -16.04 -11.91
C ASP A 119 4.21 -16.27 -11.29
N TRP A 120 3.96 -15.69 -10.12
CA TRP A 120 2.65 -15.77 -9.46
C TRP A 120 1.54 -15.08 -10.26
N ALA A 121 1.86 -14.08 -11.10
CA ALA A 121 0.87 -13.38 -11.92
C ALA A 121 0.20 -14.31 -12.95
N LYS A 122 0.86 -15.42 -13.32
CA LYS A 122 0.28 -16.46 -14.19
C LYS A 122 -0.95 -17.15 -13.57
N LYS A 123 -1.07 -17.13 -12.24
CA LYS A 123 -2.18 -17.73 -11.48
C LYS A 123 -3.20 -16.69 -11.01
N MET A 124 -2.92 -15.41 -11.24
CA MET A 124 -3.75 -14.31 -10.79
C MET A 124 -4.98 -14.17 -11.68
N VAL A 125 -6.15 -14.06 -11.07
CA VAL A 125 -7.36 -13.57 -11.73
C VAL A 125 -7.26 -12.05 -11.74
N VAL A 126 -7.06 -11.47 -12.93
CA VAL A 126 -6.98 -10.02 -13.13
C VAL A 126 -8.38 -9.42 -12.95
N THR A 127 -8.48 -8.39 -12.13
CA THR A 127 -9.75 -7.68 -11.86
C THR A 127 -9.79 -6.33 -12.54
N THR A 128 -8.67 -5.61 -12.57
CA THR A 128 -8.58 -4.29 -13.20
C THR A 128 -7.14 -3.88 -13.51
N VAL A 129 -6.99 -2.83 -14.31
CA VAL A 129 -5.73 -2.17 -14.61
C VAL A 129 -5.91 -0.68 -14.35
N ILE A 130 -5.06 -0.09 -13.51
CA ILE A 130 -5.11 1.34 -13.16
C ILE A 130 -3.69 1.89 -13.22
N GLY A 131 -3.46 2.85 -14.11
CA GLY A 131 -2.11 3.32 -14.40
C GLY A 131 -1.24 2.19 -14.95
N ASN A 132 -0.02 2.08 -14.45
CA ASN A 132 0.93 1.01 -14.79
C ASN A 132 0.72 -0.26 -13.94
N HIS A 133 -0.28 -0.30 -13.06
CA HIS A 133 -0.51 -1.46 -12.20
C HIS A 133 -1.64 -2.35 -12.72
N THR A 134 -1.35 -3.65 -12.83
CA THR A 134 -2.35 -4.70 -13.00
C THR A 134 -2.71 -5.25 -11.64
N PHE A 135 -4.00 -5.23 -11.29
CA PHE A 135 -4.53 -5.68 -10.01
C PHE A 135 -5.31 -6.99 -10.17
N GLY A 136 -5.29 -7.82 -9.12
CA GLY A 136 -6.04 -9.06 -9.09
C GLY A 136 -5.87 -9.83 -7.79
N TYR A 137 -6.32 -11.08 -7.78
CA TYR A 137 -6.20 -11.98 -6.65
C TYR A 137 -5.85 -13.40 -7.12
N ILE A 138 -5.33 -14.22 -6.22
CA ILE A 138 -5.05 -15.63 -6.48
C ILE A 138 -6.13 -16.46 -5.76
N PRO A 139 -6.95 -17.25 -6.47
CA PRO A 139 -7.94 -18.10 -5.82
C PRO A 139 -7.31 -19.10 -4.86
N ASN A 140 -7.86 -19.23 -3.65
CA ASN A 140 -7.45 -20.19 -2.62
C ASN A 140 -5.96 -20.11 -2.21
N GLY A 141 -5.32 -18.95 -2.36
CA GLY A 141 -3.91 -18.80 -2.08
C GLY A 141 -3.49 -17.38 -1.71
N LYS A 142 -2.28 -17.31 -1.16
CA LYS A 142 -1.51 -16.10 -1.00
C LYS A 142 -0.48 -15.96 -2.13
#